data_AF-A0AAU6DR62-F1
#
_entry.id   AF-A0AAU6DR62-F1
#
_cell.length_a   1.000
_cell.length_b   1.000
_cell.length_c   1.000
_cell.angle_alpha   90.00
_cell.angle_beta   90.00
_cell.angle_gamma   90.00
#
_symmetry.space_group_name_H-M   'P 1'
#
loop_
_entity.id
_entity.type
_entity.pdbx_description
1 polymer ?
#
loop_
_entity_poly.entity_id
_entity_poly.type
_entity_poly.pdbx_seq_one_letter_code
_entity_poly.pdbx_strand_id
1 'polypeptide(L)'
;MELDLGGGAGVTLAAGPAGVRLAARPSPQGPETVLCCSPAQARELAAALVRAAGEAQRAQPAERVTVEARELRRGDVRDSERSMTVERVRPLGDTVEVTWKSDAGRSWTQDYASGAGIGLRRRG
;
A
#
# COMPACT_ATOMS: atom_id res chain seq x y z
N MET A 1 6.89 3.18 18.08
CA MET A 1 7.19 2.30 19.22
C MET A 1 8.68 2.14 19.27
N GLU A 2 9.30 2.50 20.39
CA GLU A 2 10.73 2.40 20.61
C GLU A 2 10.97 1.25 21.58
N LEU A 3 11.76 0.26 21.17
CA LEU A 3 12.12 -0.89 21.99
C LEU A 3 13.59 -0.78 22.35
N ASP A 4 13.89 -0.67 23.65
CA ASP A 4 15.24 -0.79 24.19
C ASP A 4 15.52 -2.26 24.49
N LEU A 5 16.52 -2.82 23.81
CA LEU A 5 16.84 -4.23 23.85
C LEU A 5 17.96 -4.59 24.82
N GLY A 6 18.41 -3.66 25.67
CA GLY A 6 19.12 -3.94 26.92
C GLY A 6 20.33 -4.89 26.79
N GLY A 7 21.49 -4.34 26.43
CA GLY A 7 22.74 -5.10 26.37
C GLY A 7 23.95 -4.25 26.02
N GLY A 8 24.33 -3.29 26.88
CA GLY A 8 25.61 -2.56 26.84
C GLY A 8 25.89 -1.63 25.64
N ALA A 9 25.27 -1.88 24.49
CA ALA A 9 25.26 -1.05 23.29
C ALA A 9 23.80 -0.91 22.86
N GLY A 10 23.22 0.27 23.12
CA GLY A 10 21.81 0.53 22.82
C GLY A 10 21.50 0.28 21.35
N VAL A 11 20.57 -0.64 21.09
CA VAL A 11 19.94 -0.80 19.79
C VAL A 11 18.58 -0.16 19.87
N THR A 12 18.35 0.84 19.01
CA THR A 12 17.07 1.52 18.90
C THR A 12 16.34 1.00 17.69
N LEU A 13 15.16 0.42 17.91
CA LEU A 13 14.24 0.03 16.85
C LEU A 13 13.13 1.07 16.71
N ALA A 14 12.99 1.65 15.53
CA ALA A 14 11.88 2.53 15.20
C ALA A 14 11.13 1.98 13.99
N ALA A 15 9.85 1.67 14.17
CA ALA A 15 8.93 1.31 13.09
C ALA A 15 7.99 2.47 12.79
N GLY A 16 7.83 2.79 11.50
CA GLY A 16 6.92 3.82 11.02
C GLY A 16 6.53 3.62 9.55
N PRO A 17 5.72 4.53 8.97
CA PRO A 17 5.17 4.39 7.62
C PRO A 17 6.22 4.31 6.50
N ALA A 18 7.46 4.72 6.76
CA ALA A 18 8.59 4.62 5.82
C ALA A 18 9.42 3.33 5.98
N GLY A 19 8.99 2.38 6.83
CA GLY A 19 9.67 1.12 7.10
C GLY A 19 10.22 0.99 8.53
N VAL A 20 11.08 -0.01 8.73
CA VAL A 20 11.70 -0.32 10.02
C VAL A 20 13.16 0.15 9.98
N ARG A 21 13.56 0.97 10.95
CA ARG A 21 14.95 1.36 11.17
C ARG A 21 15.50 0.63 12.38
N LEU A 22 16.62 -0.07 12.15
CA LEU A 22 17.46 -0.64 13.19
C LEU A 22 18.72 0.23 13.28
N ALA A 23 18.87 0.96 14.38
CA ALA A 23 20.10 1.67 14.69
C ALA A 23 20.81 0.91 15.80
N ALA A 24 22.02 0.45 15.52
CA ALA A 24 22.88 -0.13 16.54
C ALA A 24 24.15 0.71 16.66
N ARG A 25 24.56 0.98 17.90
CA ARG A 25 25.88 1.58 18.12
C ARG A 25 26.95 0.52 17.87
N PRO A 26 27.99 0.80 17.06
CA PRO A 26 29.09 -0.14 16.87
C PRO A 26 29.75 -0.47 18.21
N SER A 27 29.92 -1.77 18.46
CA SER A 27 30.62 -2.27 19.64
C SER A 27 32.14 -2.07 19.43
N PRO A 28 32.89 -1.69 20.48
CA PRO A 28 34.36 -1.62 20.39
C PRO A 28 35.02 -2.99 20.19
N GLN A 29 34.28 -4.11 20.22
CA GLN A 29 34.81 -5.48 20.19
C GLN A 29 34.68 -6.21 18.83
N GLY A 30 34.26 -5.54 17.74
CA GLY A 30 34.29 -6.15 16.40
C GLY A 30 33.29 -5.55 15.42
N PRO A 31 33.34 -5.95 14.13
CA PRO A 31 32.49 -5.41 13.06
C PRO A 31 31.04 -5.94 13.12
N GLU A 32 30.75 -6.97 13.93
CA GLU A 32 29.42 -7.56 14.02
C GLU A 32 28.65 -6.96 15.19
N THR A 33 27.48 -6.39 14.90
CA THR A 33 26.48 -6.06 15.90
C THR A 33 25.54 -7.25 16.07
N VAL A 34 25.61 -7.90 17.22
CA VAL A 34 24.69 -8.99 17.58
C VAL A 34 23.52 -8.41 18.38
N LEU A 35 22.30 -8.65 17.90
CA LEU A 35 21.07 -8.31 18.60
C LEU A 35 20.74 -9.40 19.62
N CYS A 36 21.07 -9.18 20.88
CA CYS A 36 20.63 -10.05 21.97
C CYS A 36 19.27 -9.57 22.47
N CYS A 37 18.27 -10.44 22.52
CA CYS A 37 16.97 -10.14 23.10
C CYS A 37 16.46 -11.35 23.89
N SER A 38 15.69 -11.11 24.95
CA SER A 38 14.97 -12.19 25.63
C SER A 38 13.90 -12.80 24.71
N PRO A 39 13.43 -14.03 24.96
CA PRO A 39 12.33 -14.62 24.18
C PRO A 39 11.05 -13.78 24.17
N ALA A 40 10.79 -12.98 25.20
CA ALA A 40 9.65 -12.05 25.24
C ALA A 40 9.86 -10.88 24.26
N GLN A 41 11.02 -10.23 24.33
CA GLN A 41 11.38 -9.12 23.42
C GLN A 41 11.45 -9.58 21.96
N ALA A 42 11.90 -10.81 21.69
CA ALA A 42 11.91 -11.39 20.35
C ALA A 42 10.48 -11.49 19.76
N ARG A 43 9.49 -11.89 20.57
CA ARG A 43 8.09 -11.97 20.14
C ARG A 43 7.50 -10.59 19.86
N GLU A 44 7.82 -9.60 20.70
CA GLU A 44 7.39 -8.22 20.48
C GLU A 44 7.98 -7.62 19.20
N LEU A 45 9.27 -7.89 18.95
CA LEU A 45 9.93 -7.50 17.71
C LEU A 45 9.25 -8.14 16.50
N ALA A 46 9.00 -9.45 16.53
CA ALA A 46 8.30 -10.14 15.45
C ALA A 46 6.92 -9.53 15.19
N ALA A 47 6.15 -9.23 16.24
CA ALA A 47 4.84 -8.60 16.12
C ALA A 47 4.93 -7.16 15.54
N ALA A 48 5.96 -6.40 15.90
CA ALA A 48 6.21 -5.08 15.33
C ALA A 48 6.56 -5.16 13.84
N LEU A 49 7.41 -6.11 13.44
CA LEU A 49 7.78 -6.34 12.05
C LEU A 49 6.58 -6.76 11.19
N VAL A 50 5.73 -7.67 11.69
CA VAL A 50 4.50 -8.09 10.99
C VAL A 50 3.54 -6.91 10.81
N ARG A 51 3.37 -6.07 11.83
CA ARG A 51 2.56 -4.85 11.71
C ARG A 51 3.12 -3.89 10.67
N ALA A 52 4.42 -3.61 10.73
CA ALA A 52 5.09 -2.71 9.78
C ALA A 52 4.99 -3.24 8.34
N ALA A 53 5.16 -4.55 8.13
CA ALA A 53 4.96 -5.18 6.82
C ALA A 53 3.51 -5.07 6.34
N GLY A 54 2.54 -5.31 7.22
CA GLY A 54 1.11 -5.14 6.91
C GLY A 54 0.74 -3.69 6.60
N GLU A 55 1.32 -2.72 7.30
CA GLU A 55 1.16 -1.29 7.03
C GLU A 55 1.82 -0.89 5.71
N ALA A 56 3.04 -1.34 5.44
CA ALA A 56 3.72 -1.10 4.17
C ALA A 56 2.93 -1.69 2.99
N GLN A 57 2.37 -2.89 3.13
CA GLN A 57 1.52 -3.52 2.11
C GLN A 57 0.24 -2.72 1.83
N ARG A 58 -0.35 -2.09 2.86
CA ARG A 58 -1.53 -1.21 2.71
C ARG A 58 -1.18 0.17 2.17
N ALA A 59 0.02 0.65 2.47
CA ALA A 59 0.54 1.94 2.03
C ALA A 59 1.13 1.88 0.61
N GLN A 60 1.47 0.68 0.13
CA GLN A 60 1.89 0.47 -1.25
C GLN A 60 0.72 0.86 -2.15
N PRO A 61 0.84 1.93 -2.96
CA PRO A 61 -0.20 2.26 -3.91
C PRO A 61 -0.33 1.04 -4.80
N ALA A 62 -1.49 0.40 -4.77
CA ALA A 62 -1.79 -0.73 -5.64
C ALA A 62 -1.37 -0.33 -7.05
N GLU A 63 -0.54 -1.17 -7.67
CA GLU A 63 0.18 -0.87 -8.92
C GLU A 63 -0.72 -0.07 -9.85
N ARG A 64 -0.35 1.19 -10.12
CA ARG A 64 -1.18 2.10 -10.90
C ARG A 64 -1.27 1.56 -12.33
N VAL A 65 -2.32 0.80 -12.61
CA VAL A 65 -2.56 0.28 -13.94
C VAL A 65 -3.30 1.34 -14.72
N THR A 66 -2.72 1.80 -15.84
CA THR A 66 -3.48 2.59 -16.81
C THR A 66 -4.02 1.64 -17.87
N VAL A 67 -5.33 1.66 -18.09
CA VAL A 67 -6.01 0.87 -19.13
C VAL A 67 -6.75 1.81 -20.06
N GLU A 68 -7.04 1.37 -21.29
CA GLU A 68 -7.90 2.16 -22.17
C GLU A 68 -9.36 2.11 -21.68
N ALA A 69 -10.14 3.16 -21.94
CA ALA A 69 -11.53 3.24 -21.50
C ALA A 69 -12.38 2.05 -22.00
N ARG A 70 -12.10 1.54 -23.20
CA ARG A 70 -12.75 0.35 -23.76
C ARG A 70 -12.41 -0.97 -23.05
N GLU A 71 -11.34 -0.99 -22.25
CA GLU A 71 -10.85 -2.17 -21.53
C GLU A 71 -11.26 -2.18 -20.05
N LEU A 72 -12.01 -1.17 -19.61
CA LEU A 72 -12.57 -1.11 -18.27
C LEU A 72 -13.52 -2.27 -18.03
N ARG A 73 -13.42 -2.86 -16.85
CA ARG A 73 -14.28 -3.96 -16.40
C ARG A 73 -15.09 -3.51 -15.20
N ARG A 74 -16.30 -4.07 -15.06
CA ARG A 74 -17.09 -3.89 -13.85
C ARG A 74 -16.26 -4.36 -12.64
N GLY A 75 -16.16 -3.52 -11.62
CA GLY A 75 -15.33 -3.79 -10.44
C GLY A 75 -13.95 -3.12 -10.45
N ASP A 76 -13.48 -2.61 -11.60
CA ASP A 76 -12.27 -1.80 -11.65
C ASP A 76 -12.45 -0.53 -10.79
N VAL A 77 -11.41 -0.14 -10.06
CA VAL A 77 -11.42 1.01 -9.15
C VAL A 77 -10.48 2.09 -9.68
N ARG A 78 -11.00 3.28 -9.95
CA ARG A 78 -10.24 4.42 -10.47
C ARG A 78 -9.23 4.95 -9.45
N ASP A 79 -8.06 5.35 -9.94
CA ASP A 79 -7.10 6.12 -9.16
C ASP A 79 -7.45 7.62 -9.17
N SER A 80 -8.21 8.06 -8.17
CA SER A 80 -8.51 9.47 -7.92
C SER A 80 -8.61 9.72 -6.41
N GLU A 81 -8.62 10.99 -5.95
CA GLU A 81 -8.77 11.31 -4.51
C GLU A 81 -9.91 10.55 -3.83
N ARG A 82 -10.98 10.26 -4.58
CA ARG A 82 -12.09 9.42 -4.14
C ARG A 82 -12.06 8.08 -4.86
N SER A 83 -12.23 6.99 -4.11
CA SER A 83 -12.40 5.67 -4.69
C SER A 83 -13.73 5.61 -5.43
N MET A 84 -13.66 5.14 -6.68
CA MET A 84 -14.80 5.02 -7.58
C MET A 84 -14.68 3.69 -8.31
N THR A 85 -15.74 2.91 -8.27
CA THR A 85 -15.78 1.58 -8.88
C THR A 85 -16.59 1.62 -10.16
N VAL A 86 -16.13 0.96 -11.22
CA VAL A 86 -16.89 0.79 -12.46
C VAL A 86 -18.10 -0.10 -12.16
N GLU A 87 -19.30 0.46 -12.36
CA GLU A 87 -20.57 -0.26 -12.24
C GLU A 87 -21.03 -0.82 -13.59
N ARG A 88 -20.83 -0.06 -14.68
CA ARG A 88 -21.19 -0.46 -16.05
C ARG A 88 -20.25 0.20 -17.05
N VAL A 89 -19.97 -0.51 -18.14
CA VAL A 89 -19.23 0.00 -19.31
C VAL A 89 -20.06 -0.30 -20.54
N ARG A 90 -20.29 0.71 -21.36
CA ARG A 90 -21.05 0.60 -22.62
C ARG A 90 -20.23 1.23 -23.76
N PRO A 91 -19.66 0.41 -24.64
CA PRO A 91 -19.02 0.90 -25.85
C PRO A 91 -20.06 1.49 -26.83
N LEU A 92 -19.77 2.66 -27.38
CA LEU A 92 -20.59 3.44 -28.31
C LEU A 92 -19.74 3.89 -29.52
N GLY A 93 -19.16 2.92 -30.23
CA GLY A 93 -18.24 3.20 -31.34
C GLY A 93 -16.92 3.78 -30.83
N ASP A 94 -16.64 5.04 -31.16
CA ASP A 94 -15.41 5.73 -30.77
C ASP A 94 -15.45 6.27 -29.34
N THR A 95 -16.61 6.22 -28.68
CA THR A 95 -16.77 6.59 -27.28
C THR A 95 -17.15 5.38 -26.42
N VAL A 96 -16.90 5.49 -25.13
CA VAL A 96 -17.28 4.51 -24.12
C VAL A 96 -17.98 5.27 -22.99
N GLU A 97 -19.24 4.92 -22.76
CA GLU A 97 -20.03 5.40 -21.65
C GLU A 97 -19.72 4.53 -20.42
N VAL A 98 -19.19 5.15 -19.36
CA VAL A 98 -18.80 4.45 -18.13
C VAL A 98 -19.65 4.97 -16.97
N THR A 99 -20.40 4.07 -16.33
CA THR A 99 -21.08 4.35 -15.07
C THR A 99 -20.16 4.02 -13.91
N TRP A 100 -19.86 5.02 -13.10
CA TRP A 100 -19.08 4.92 -11.88
C TRP A 100 -19.99 4.91 -10.66
N LYS A 101 -19.59 4.17 -9.63
CA LYS A 101 -20.20 4.16 -8.31
C LYS A 101 -19.18 4.59 -7.27
N SER A 102 -19.51 5.62 -6.51
CA SER A 102 -18.74 6.04 -5.33
C SER A 102 -18.96 5.09 -4.15
N ASP A 103 -18.02 5.08 -3.21
CA ASP A 103 -18.16 4.34 -1.95
C ASP A 103 -19.38 4.81 -1.13
N ALA A 104 -19.81 6.06 -1.31
CA ALA A 104 -21.03 6.62 -0.70
C ALA A 104 -22.33 6.18 -1.40
N GLY A 105 -22.27 5.25 -2.35
CA GLY A 105 -23.43 4.66 -3.03
C GLY A 105 -24.03 5.50 -4.16
N ARG A 106 -23.50 6.69 -4.44
CA ARG A 106 -23.93 7.49 -5.60
C ARG A 106 -23.29 6.97 -6.88
N SER A 107 -24.09 6.88 -7.95
CA SER A 107 -23.63 6.51 -9.29
C SER A 107 -23.80 7.68 -10.27
N TRP A 108 -22.92 7.74 -11.27
CA TRP A 108 -23.01 8.68 -12.38
C TRP A 108 -22.35 8.13 -13.63
N THR A 109 -22.74 8.66 -14.78
CA THR A 109 -22.24 8.25 -16.08
C THR A 109 -21.31 9.31 -16.65
N GLN A 110 -20.24 8.87 -17.31
CA GLN A 110 -19.28 9.74 -17.99
C GLN A 110 -18.80 9.08 -19.28
N ASP A 111 -18.74 9.86 -20.34
CA ASP A 111 -18.26 9.42 -21.64
C ASP A 111 -16.75 9.67 -21.79
N TYR A 112 -16.08 8.71 -22.40
CA TYR A 112 -14.66 8.75 -22.72
C TYR A 112 -14.43 8.42 -24.18
N ALA A 113 -13.36 8.92 -24.78
CA ALA A 113 -12.86 8.34 -26.02
C ALA A 113 -12.42 6.88 -25.76
N SER A 114 -12.65 5.99 -26.71
CA SER A 114 -12.41 4.54 -26.55
C SER A 114 -10.97 4.20 -26.14
N GLY A 115 -9.99 4.94 -26.67
CA GLY A 115 -8.57 4.83 -26.33
C GLY A 115 -8.10 5.75 -25.19
N ALA A 116 -9.00 6.42 -24.47
CA ALA A 116 -8.59 7.29 -23.36
C ALA A 116 -7.97 6.46 -22.23
N GLY A 117 -6.79 6.87 -21.76
CA GLY A 117 -6.11 6.21 -20.65
C GLY A 117 -6.78 6.51 -19.30
N ILE A 118 -7.17 5.47 -18.57
CA ILE A 118 -7.81 5.52 -17.27
C ILE A 118 -6.91 4.86 -16.23
N GLY A 119 -6.43 5.64 -15.27
CA GLY A 119 -5.65 5.15 -14.14
C GLY A 119 -6.53 4.40 -13.13
N LEU A 120 -6.10 3.21 -12.74
CA LEU A 120 -6.78 2.31 -11.81
C LEU A 120 -5.91 2.05 -10.58
N ARG A 121 -6.56 2.06 -9.42
CA ARG A 121 -6.03 1.54 -8.15
C ARG A 121 -6.14 0.03 -8.07
N ARG A 122 -7.21 -0.54 -8.63
CA ARG A 122 -7.45 -1.97 -8.52
C ARG A 122 -8.20 -2.46 -9.75
N ARG A 123 -7.86 -3.67 -10.18
CA ARG A 123 -8.59 -4.42 -11.20
C ARG A 123 -9.57 -5.39 -10.53
N GLY A 124 -10.78 -5.45 -11.09
CA GLY A 124 -11.88 -6.33 -10.67
C GLY A 124 -11.90 -7.66 -11.38
#